data_AF-A0A8T3P8P3-F1
#
_entry.id   AF-A0A8T3P8P3-F1
#
_cell.length_a   1.000
_cell.length_b   1.000
_cell.length_c   1.000
_cell.angle_alpha   90.00
_cell.angle_beta   90.00
_cell.angle_gamma   90.00
#
_symmetry.space_group_name_H-M   'P 1'
#
loop_
_entity.id
_entity.type
_entity.pdbx_description
1 polymer ?
#
loop_
_entity_poly.entity_id
_entity_poly.type
_entity_poly.pdbx_seq_one_letter_code
_entity_poly.pdbx_strand_id
1 'polypeptide(L)' 'MTGWSPPHARVRQALQRQRGVGLVLVEPKSVAGRRTISLPRQLVDALRQHRTTQLEDRIAAANVWQDHGLVFV' A
#
# COMPACT_ATOMS: atom_id res chain seq x y z
N MET A 1 -20.28 25.62 4.44
CA MET A 1 -18.85 25.41 4.10
C MET A 1 -18.48 24.02 4.60
N THR A 2 -18.33 23.07 3.68
CA THR A 2 -18.42 21.63 3.98
C THR A 2 -17.14 21.12 4.65
N GLY A 3 -17.27 20.47 5.81
CA GLY A 3 -16.17 19.87 6.57
C GLY A 3 -15.59 18.61 5.90
N TRP A 4 -14.96 18.78 4.75
CA TRP A 4 -14.26 17.71 4.06
C TRP A 4 -12.93 17.42 4.77
N SER A 5 -12.86 16.29 5.46
CA SER A 5 -11.59 15.71 5.93
C SER A 5 -11.13 14.67 4.91
N PRO A 6 -9.97 14.85 4.26
CA PRO A 6 -9.50 13.90 3.27
C PRO A 6 -9.28 12.52 3.91
N PRO A 7 -9.57 11.43 3.18
CA PRO A 7 -9.23 10.10 3.65
C PRO A 7 -7.72 10.01 3.89
N HIS A 8 -7.30 9.12 4.78
CA HIS A 8 -5.90 8.99 5.15
C HIS A 8 -5.47 7.52 5.19
N ALA A 9 -4.20 7.28 4.86
CA ALA A 9 -3.56 5.98 4.98
C ALA A 9 -2.53 6.01 6.11
N ARG A 10 -2.47 4.94 6.91
CA ARG A 10 -1.44 4.78 7.94
C ARG A 10 -0.41 3.76 7.48
N VAL A 11 0.85 4.16 7.43
CA VAL A 11 1.95 3.22 7.14
C VAL A 11 2.18 2.36 8.38
N ARG A 12 1.86 1.06 8.29
CA ARG A 12 2.03 0.11 9.40
C ARG A 12 3.19 -0.86 9.21
N GLN A 13 3.56 -1.14 7.96
CA GLN A 13 4.61 -2.08 7.59
C GLN A 13 5.36 -1.56 6.37
N ALA A 14 6.58 -2.03 6.18
CA ALA A 14 7.39 -1.78 5.00
C ALA A 14 7.95 -3.12 4.49
N LEU A 15 8.12 -3.23 3.17
CA LEU A 15 8.79 -4.37 2.56
C LEU A 15 10.27 -4.05 2.35
N GLN A 16 11.15 -4.91 2.85
CA GLN A 16 12.60 -4.78 2.68
C GLN A 16 13.18 -5.97 1.95
N ARG A 17 14.19 -5.73 1.12
CA ARG A 17 14.99 -6.80 0.52
C ARG A 17 16.22 -7.05 1.40
N GLN A 18 16.30 -8.22 2.01
CA GLN A 18 17.41 -8.64 2.87
C GLN A 18 18.24 -9.70 2.16
N ARG A 19 19.57 -9.50 2.13
CA ARG A 19 20.50 -10.42 1.44
C ARG A 19 20.44 -11.79 2.10
N GLY A 20 20.22 -12.84 1.29
CA GLY A 20 20.13 -14.22 1.76
C GLY A 20 18.77 -14.65 2.33
N VAL A 21 17.84 -13.72 2.55
CA VAL A 21 16.50 -14.00 3.12
C VAL A 21 15.38 -13.71 2.11
N GLY A 22 15.56 -12.72 1.23
CA GLY A 22 14.55 -12.32 0.26
C GLY A 22 13.74 -11.10 0.70
N LEU A 23 12.45 -11.06 0.37
CA LEU A 23 11.55 -9.97 0.73
C LEU A 23 10.97 -10.22 2.13
N VAL A 24 11.15 -9.26 3.04
CA VAL A 24 10.74 -9.36 4.44
C VAL A 24 9.86 -8.16 4.80
N LEU A 25 8.69 -8.43 5.37
CA LEU A 25 7.85 -7.40 5.97
C LEU A 25 8.41 -7.01 7.34
N VAL A 26 8.63 -5.72 7.54
CA VAL A 26 9.15 -5.16 8.79
C VAL A 26 8.27 -4.03 9.29
N GLU A 27 8.27 -3.79 10.59
CA GLU A 27 7.74 -2.53 11.11
C GLU A 27 8.63 -1.35 10.70
N PRO A 28 8.06 -0.15 10.44
CA PRO A 28 8.87 1.02 10.20
C PRO A 28 9.78 1.29 11.40
N LYS A 29 11.09 1.30 11.13
CA LYS A 29 12.16 1.40 12.13
C LYS A 29 12.14 2.73 12.91
N SER A 30 11.51 3.77 12.36
CA SER A 30 11.45 5.11 12.95
C SER A 30 10.02 5.63 13.09
N VAL A 31 9.83 6.55 14.03
CA VAL A 31 8.57 7.30 14.22
C VAL A 31 8.16 8.01 12.93
N ALA A 32 9.13 8.57 12.18
CA ALA A 32 8.90 9.19 10.88
C ALA A 32 8.32 8.22 9.83
N GLY A 33 8.67 6.92 9.92
CA GLY A 33 8.12 5.88 9.06
C GLY A 33 6.68 5.48 9.43
N ARG A 34 6.24 5.72 10.67
CA ARG A 34 4.87 5.45 11.15
C ARG A 34 4.00 6.69 10.99
N ARG A 35 3.83 7.13 9.74
CA ARG A 35 3.08 8.34 9.41
C ARG A 35 1.68 8.06 8.90
N THR A 36 0.80 9.02 9.13
CA THR A 36 -0.50 9.13 8.47
C THR A 36 -0.32 10.03 7.25
N ILE A 37 -0.65 9.50 6.07
CA ILE A 37 -0.56 10.19 4.79
C ILE A 37 -1.98 10.62 4.43
N SER A 38 -2.21 11.92 4.27
CA SER A 38 -3.46 12.40 3.69
C SER A 38 -3.55 11.92 2.24
N LEU A 39 -4.74 11.55 1.80
CA LEU A 39 -5.01 11.10 0.44
C LEU A 39 -5.80 12.20 -0.28
N PRO A 40 -5.12 13.16 -0.94
CA PRO A 40 -5.78 14.07 -1.86
C PRO A 40 -6.59 13.30 -2.91
N ARG A 41 -7.62 13.94 -3.46
CA ARG A 41 -8.51 13.31 -4.46
C ARG A 41 -7.75 12.64 -5.60
N GLN A 42 -6.72 13.31 -6.14
CA GLN A 42 -5.88 12.79 -7.21
C GLN A 42 -5.17 11.48 -6.83
N LEU A 43 -4.69 11.38 -5.58
CA LEU A 43 -4.07 10.16 -5.06
C LEU A 43 -5.11 9.05 -4.84
N VAL A 44 -6.32 9.39 -4.39
CA VAL A 44 -7.41 8.41 -4.30
C VAL A 44 -7.75 7.83 -5.67
N ASP A 45 -7.83 8.68 -6.70
CA ASP A 45 -8.12 8.26 -8.07
C ASP A 45 -7.00 7.34 -8.61
N ALA A 46 -5.73 7.70 -8.39
CA ALA A 46 -4.58 6.86 -8.76
C ALA A 46 -4.58 5.50 -8.02
N LEU A 47 -4.88 5.48 -6.72
CA LEU A 47 -4.96 4.25 -5.94
C LEU A 47 -6.11 3.33 -6.41
N ARG A 48 -7.22 3.90 -6.87
CA ARG A 48 -8.32 3.12 -7.47
C ARG A 48 -7.90 2.47 -8.78
N GLN A 49 -7.22 3.22 -9.65
CA GLN A 49 -6.70 2.66 -10.90
C GLN A 49 -5.68 1.56 -10.63
N HIS A 50 -4.76 1.77 -9.67
CA HIS A 50 -3.81 0.75 -9.25
C HIS A 50 -4.51 -0.52 -8.72
N ARG A 51 -5.58 -0.35 -7.94
CA ARG A 51 -6.38 -1.48 -7.45
C ARG A 51 -7.01 -2.28 -8.59
N THR A 52 -7.48 -1.62 -9.65
CA THR A 52 -8.00 -2.33 -10.84
C THR A 52 -6.92 -3.21 -11.47
N THR A 53 -5.72 -2.67 -11.70
CA THR A 53 -4.59 -3.44 -12.22
C THR A 53 -4.21 -4.61 -11.31
N GLN A 54 -4.16 -4.42 -9.99
CA GLN A 54 -3.89 -5.54 -9.07
C GLN A 54 -4.95 -6.64 -9.14
N LEU A 55 -6.22 -6.30 -9.39
CA LEU A 55 -7.27 -7.31 -9.55
C LEU A 55 -7.08 -8.12 -10.83
N GLU A 56 -6.65 -7.48 -11.92
CA GLU A 56 -6.29 -8.16 -13.17
C GLU A 56 -5.09 -9.10 -12.95
N ASP A 57 -4.04 -8.62 -12.29
CA ASP A 57 -2.86 -9.42 -11.94
C ASP A 57 -3.23 -10.61 -11.05
N ARG A 58 -4.13 -10.41 -10.08
CA ARG A 58 -4.65 -11.47 -9.20
C ARG A 58 -5.38 -12.54 -9.99
N ILE A 59 -6.21 -12.15 -10.95
CA ILE A 59 -6.90 -13.11 -11.82
C ILE A 59 -5.88 -13.89 -12.65
N ALA A 60 -4.90 -13.20 -13.24
CA ALA A 60 -3.85 -13.83 -14.05
C ALA A 60 -2.96 -14.80 -13.25
N ALA A 61 -2.62 -14.45 -12.01
CA ALA A 61 -1.84 -15.27 -11.10
C ALA A 61 -2.62 -16.43 -10.47
N ALA A 62 -3.95 -16.47 -10.61
CA ALA A 62 -4.82 -17.54 -10.15
C ALA A 62 -4.49 -18.03 -8.72
N ASN A 63 -4.06 -19.28 -8.57
CA ASN A 63 -3.80 -19.93 -7.29
C ASN A 63 -2.44 -19.58 -6.67
N VAL A 64 -1.56 -18.88 -7.38
CA VAL A 64 -0.26 -18.45 -6.83
C VAL A 64 -0.30 -17.03 -6.25
N TRP A 65 -1.41 -16.31 -6.43
CA TRP A 65 -1.60 -15.01 -5.79
C TRP A 65 -1.78 -15.16 -4.29
N GLN A 66 -0.98 -14.41 -3.52
CA GLN A 66 -1.15 -14.28 -2.08
C GLN A 66 -1.57 -12.84 -1.77
N ASP A 67 -2.78 -12.68 -1.25
CA ASP A 67 -3.31 -11.37 -0.90
C ASP A 67 -2.76 -10.91 0.45
N HIS A 68 -1.82 -9.97 0.40
CA HIS A 68 -1.21 -9.36 1.59
C HIS A 68 -1.78 -7.96 1.90
N GLY A 69 -2.72 -7.46 1.09
CA GLY A 69 -3.31 -6.13 1.28
C GLY A 69 -2.31 -4.96 1.19
N LEU A 70 -1.19 -5.15 0.47
CA LEU A 70 -0.10 -4.18 0.37
C LEU A 70 -0.27 -3.26 -0.85
N VAL A 71 0.18 -2.02 -0.69
CA VAL A 71 0.30 -1.05 -1.78
C VAL A 71 1.72 -0.50 -1.76
N PHE A 72 2.35 -0.47 -2.93
CA PHE A 72 3.68 0.12 -3.13
C PHE A 72 3.51 1.43 -3.89
N VAL A 73 4.17 2.49 -3.40
CA VAL A 73 4.22 3.81 -4.03
C VAL A 73 5.63 4.14 -4.44
#